data_AF-A0A1V4MVE3-F1
#
_entry.id   AF-A0A1V4MVE3-F1
#
_cell.length_a   1.000
_cell.length_b   1.000
_cell.length_c   1.000
_cell.angle_alpha   90.00
_cell.angle_beta   90.00
_cell.angle_gamma   90.00
#
_symmetry.space_group_name_H-M   'P 1'
#
loop_
_entity.id
_entity.type
_entity.pdbx_description
1 polymer ?
#
loop_
_entity_poly.entity_id
_entity_poly.type
_entity_poly.pdbx_seq_one_letter_code
_entity_poly.pdbx_strand_id
1 'polypeptide(L)'
;MKGLVIWIRTAGDSGEAVLDELGAEISGRGGRVEVFHGHAVENLGMEENSRAKAVACAMLASHGVVVIASGVDPSGLETGERFALREVSEQQLLDITYRNSFIRDLELSGLIPPPALDVHPDEEKEILKRLREMGYLDED
;
A
#
# COMPACT_ATOMS: atom_id res chain seq x y z
N MET A 1 -10.76 2.26 -7.62
CA MET A 1 -9.94 2.25 -6.39
C MET A 1 -9.21 3.57 -6.31
N LYS A 2 -9.26 4.25 -5.16
CA LYS A 2 -8.45 5.45 -4.90
C LYS A 2 -7.00 5.00 -4.75
N GLY A 3 -6.03 5.62 -5.40
CA GLY A 3 -4.65 5.18 -5.24
C GLY A 3 -4.08 5.59 -3.88
N LEU A 4 -2.85 5.17 -3.60
CA LEU A 4 -2.26 5.26 -2.28
C LEU A 4 -0.80 5.72 -2.39
N VAL A 5 -0.41 6.64 -1.54
CA VAL A 5 0.99 6.92 -1.21
C VAL A 5 1.21 6.50 0.23
N ILE A 6 2.14 5.57 0.44
CA ILE A 6 2.67 5.20 1.76
C ILE A 6 4.00 5.92 1.91
N TRP A 7 4.04 6.87 2.84
CA TRP A 7 5.25 7.63 3.15
C TRP A 7 5.88 7.12 4.44
N ILE A 8 7.06 6.54 4.30
CA ILE A 8 7.85 6.01 5.41
C ILE A 8 8.78 7.12 5.91
N ARG A 9 8.48 7.64 7.11
CA ARG A 9 9.34 8.60 7.79
C ARG A 9 10.58 7.89 8.30
N THR A 10 11.74 8.32 7.79
CA THR A 10 13.07 7.80 8.14
C THR A 10 13.94 8.95 8.66
N ALA A 11 14.95 8.64 9.47
CA ALA A 11 15.93 9.62 9.94
C ALA A 11 17.03 9.92 8.89
N GLY A 12 17.01 9.24 7.75
CA GLY A 12 17.97 9.33 6.63
C GLY A 12 17.61 8.34 5.52
N ASP A 13 18.55 7.94 4.67
CA ASP A 13 18.30 7.04 3.54
C ASP A 13 18.20 5.53 3.92
N SER A 14 18.04 5.21 5.21
CA SER A 14 18.16 3.84 5.74
C SER A 14 16.96 2.90 5.51
N GLY A 15 15.87 3.40 4.92
CA GLY A 15 14.59 2.67 4.90
C GLY A 15 14.42 1.64 3.77
N GLU A 16 15.36 1.49 2.84
CA GLU A 16 15.13 0.79 1.56
C GLU A 16 14.65 -0.66 1.72
N ALA A 17 15.20 -1.41 2.67
CA ALA A 17 14.77 -2.79 2.92
C ALA A 17 13.30 -2.89 3.38
N VAL A 18 12.83 -1.91 4.15
CA VAL A 18 11.43 -1.85 4.63
C VAL A 18 10.49 -1.49 3.48
N LEU A 19 10.94 -0.62 2.57
CA LEU A 19 10.20 -0.28 1.36
C LEU A 19 10.00 -1.52 0.48
N ASP A 20 11.07 -2.29 0.28
CA ASP A 20 11.05 -3.48 -0.57
C ASP A 20 10.19 -4.61 0.03
N GLU A 21 10.32 -4.87 1.34
CA GLU A 21 9.46 -5.86 2.03
C GLU A 21 7.98 -5.50 1.91
N LEU A 22 7.63 -4.24 2.20
CA LEU A 22 6.24 -3.79 2.11
C LEU A 22 5.74 -3.82 0.67
N GLY A 23 6.60 -3.46 -0.29
CA GLY A 23 6.27 -3.49 -1.70
C GLY A 23 6.03 -4.91 -2.21
N ALA A 24 6.89 -5.85 -1.83
CA ALA A 24 6.74 -7.26 -2.16
C ALA A 24 5.46 -7.85 -1.54
N GLU A 25 5.14 -7.49 -0.30
CA GLU A 25 3.92 -7.97 0.37
C GLU A 25 2.65 -7.47 -0.34
N ILE A 26 2.57 -6.18 -0.68
CA ILE A 26 1.41 -5.61 -1.38
C ILE A 26 1.33 -6.14 -2.82
N SER A 27 2.47 -6.30 -3.50
CA SER A 27 2.52 -6.87 -4.86
C SER A 27 2.10 -8.34 -4.86
N GLY A 28 2.49 -9.12 -3.85
CA GLY A 28 2.09 -10.53 -3.70
C GLY A 28 0.58 -10.73 -3.54
N ARG A 29 -0.12 -9.68 -3.09
CA ARG A 29 -1.59 -9.63 -2.99
C ARG A 29 -2.26 -9.19 -4.30
N GLY A 30 -1.49 -8.96 -5.37
CA GLY A 30 -1.98 -8.49 -6.67
C GLY A 30 -2.08 -6.96 -6.79
N GLY A 31 -1.50 -6.21 -5.85
CA GLY A 31 -1.46 -4.75 -5.91
C GLY A 31 -0.52 -4.25 -7.02
N ARG A 32 -0.90 -3.16 -7.69
CA ARG A 32 0.01 -2.43 -8.58
C ARG A 32 0.88 -1.52 -7.72
N VAL A 33 2.10 -1.94 -7.44
CA VAL A 33 3.00 -1.25 -6.51
C VAL A 33 4.17 -0.63 -7.26
N GLU A 34 4.56 0.58 -6.85
CA GLU A 34 5.79 1.23 -7.28
C GLU A 34 6.58 1.68 -6.05
N VAL A 35 7.85 1.30 -5.95
CA VAL A 35 8.72 1.62 -4.81
C VAL A 35 9.71 2.70 -5.22
N PHE A 36 9.71 3.82 -4.50
CA PHE A 36 10.54 5.00 -4.76
C PHE A 36 11.70 5.09 -3.76
N HIS A 37 12.82 4.48 -4.14
CA HIS A 37 14.13 4.63 -3.47
C HIS A 37 14.67 6.06 -3.60
N GLY A 38 15.73 6.39 -2.85
CA GLY A 38 16.32 7.73 -2.78
C GLY A 38 16.57 8.34 -4.17
N HIS A 39 17.18 7.57 -5.06
CA HIS A 39 17.58 7.97 -6.41
C HIS A 39 16.51 7.75 -7.50
N ALA A 40 15.30 7.28 -7.15
CA ALA A 40 14.28 6.94 -8.14
C ALA A 40 13.79 8.16 -8.95
N VAL A 41 13.95 9.37 -8.40
CA VAL A 41 13.54 10.64 -9.02
C VAL A 41 14.47 11.03 -10.18
N GLU A 42 15.75 10.67 -10.10
CA GLU A 42 16.72 10.92 -11.17
C GLU A 42 16.36 10.13 -12.45
N ASN A 43 15.84 8.90 -12.29
CA ASN A 43 15.38 8.06 -13.39
C ASN A 43 14.15 8.62 -14.12
N LEU A 44 13.44 9.56 -13.50
CA LEU A 44 12.31 10.28 -14.11
C LEU A 44 12.75 11.58 -14.80
N GLY A 45 14.05 11.87 -14.83
CA GLY A 45 14.60 13.10 -15.43
C GLY A 45 14.28 14.36 -14.63
N MET A 46 13.97 14.23 -13.33
CA MET A 46 13.70 15.35 -12.44
C MET A 46 14.94 15.62 -11.58
N GLU A 47 15.27 16.90 -11.36
CA GLU A 47 16.31 17.27 -10.38
C GLU A 47 15.90 16.77 -8.99
N GLU A 48 16.84 16.14 -8.29
CA GLU A 48 16.63 15.54 -6.99
C GLU A 48 16.28 16.64 -5.97
N ASN A 49 14.99 16.87 -5.75
CA ASN A 49 14.46 17.67 -4.68
C ASN A 49 13.20 17.02 -4.10
N SER A 50 12.92 17.28 -2.82
CA SER A 50 11.80 16.65 -2.10
C SER A 50 10.45 16.84 -2.80
N ARG A 51 10.28 17.97 -3.50
CA ARG A 51 9.07 18.31 -4.24
C ARG A 51 8.89 17.45 -5.50
N ALA A 52 9.96 17.10 -6.20
CA ALA A 52 9.92 16.23 -7.38
C ALA A 52 9.44 14.82 -7.01
N LYS A 53 9.95 14.25 -5.91
CA LYS A 53 9.50 12.95 -5.38
C LYS A 53 8.01 12.96 -5.03
N ALA A 54 7.56 13.99 -4.31
CA ALA A 54 6.16 14.19 -3.95
C ALA A 54 5.24 14.25 -5.18
N VAL A 55 5.63 15.00 -6.22
CA VAL A 55 4.85 15.11 -7.47
C VAL A 55 4.77 13.78 -8.20
N ALA A 56 5.88 13.05 -8.35
CA ALA A 56 5.90 11.74 -8.99
C ALA A 56 5.00 10.73 -8.25
N CYS A 57 5.07 10.72 -6.91
CA CYS A 57 4.21 9.90 -6.07
C CYS A 57 2.72 10.23 -6.28
N ALA A 58 2.35 11.52 -6.27
CA ALA A 58 0.98 11.95 -6.49
C ALA A 58 0.46 11.57 -7.89
N MET A 59 1.29 11.69 -8.92
CA MET A 59 0.93 11.35 -10.30
C MET A 59 0.62 9.86 -10.44
N LEU A 60 1.50 8.98 -9.94
CA LEU A 60 1.30 7.54 -10.01
C LEU A 60 0.10 7.09 -9.17
N ALA A 61 -0.01 7.59 -7.94
CA ALA A 61 -1.13 7.25 -7.07
C ALA A 61 -2.47 7.71 -7.66
N SER A 62 -2.52 8.83 -8.38
CA SER A 62 -3.74 9.26 -9.08
C SER A 62 -4.25 8.27 -10.14
N HIS A 63 -3.43 7.31 -10.57
CA HIS A 63 -3.78 6.26 -11.53
C HIS A 63 -4.01 4.88 -10.89
N GLY A 64 -4.23 4.86 -9.57
CA GLY A 64 -4.52 3.63 -8.83
C GLY A 64 -3.29 2.75 -8.55
N VAL A 65 -2.10 3.33 -8.60
CA VAL A 65 -0.84 2.69 -8.16
C VAL A 65 -0.68 2.92 -6.65
N VAL A 66 -0.17 1.92 -5.94
CA VAL A 66 0.30 2.04 -4.57
C VAL A 66 1.76 2.46 -4.62
N VAL A 67 2.05 3.69 -4.23
CA VAL A 67 3.41 4.21 -4.23
C VAL A 67 3.98 4.14 -2.81
N ILE A 68 5.15 3.55 -2.66
CA ILE A 68 5.85 3.46 -1.37
C ILE A 68 7.12 4.29 -1.47
N ALA A 69 7.27 5.27 -0.60
CA ALA A 69 8.40 6.20 -0.61
C ALA A 69 8.89 6.46 0.81
N SER A 70 10.18 6.74 0.95
CA SER A 70 10.77 7.25 2.19
C SER A 70 11.22 8.70 2.09
N GLY A 71 11.26 9.38 3.23
CA GLY A 71 11.91 10.66 3.40
C GLY A 71 11.55 11.33 4.71
N VAL A 72 12.20 12.46 4.98
CA VAL A 72 12.04 13.20 6.25
C VAL A 72 10.67 13.90 6.33
N ASP A 73 10.18 14.44 5.21
CA ASP A 73 8.91 15.17 5.15
C ASP A 73 8.19 14.95 3.80
N PRO A 74 6.91 14.52 3.78
CA PRO A 74 6.10 14.42 2.57
C PRO A 74 5.65 15.78 1.98
N SER A 75 6.23 16.91 2.42
CA SER A 75 5.99 18.26 1.89
C SER A 75 5.76 18.29 0.37
N GLY A 76 4.55 18.69 -0.03
CA GLY A 76 4.11 18.72 -1.44
C GLY A 76 3.12 17.61 -1.84
N LEU A 77 2.82 16.65 -0.96
CA LEU A 77 1.74 15.68 -1.15
C LEU A 77 0.42 16.19 -0.55
N GLU A 78 -0.47 16.71 -1.39
CA GLU A 78 -1.84 17.07 -0.97
C GLU A 78 -2.80 15.90 -1.21
N THR A 79 -3.39 15.37 -0.13
CA THR A 79 -4.43 14.35 -0.25
C THR A 79 -5.68 14.92 -0.90
N GLY A 80 -6.30 14.16 -1.79
CA GLY A 80 -7.54 14.57 -2.45
C GLY A 80 -8.46 13.39 -2.75
N GLU A 81 -9.39 13.57 -3.68
CA GLU A 81 -10.30 12.50 -4.10
C GLU A 81 -9.56 11.35 -4.81
N ARG A 82 -8.45 11.65 -5.50
CA ARG A 82 -7.75 10.71 -6.40
C ARG A 82 -6.83 9.73 -5.70
N PHE A 83 -6.18 10.14 -4.60
CA PHE A 83 -5.29 9.26 -3.83
C PHE A 83 -5.30 9.60 -2.34
N ALA A 84 -4.96 8.61 -1.52
CA ALA A 84 -4.80 8.73 -0.07
C ALA A 84 -3.31 8.79 0.29
N LEU A 85 -2.97 9.54 1.32
CA LEU A 85 -1.64 9.52 1.95
C LEU A 85 -1.72 8.78 3.27
N ARG A 86 -0.75 7.90 3.52
CA ARG A 86 -0.55 7.20 4.78
C ARG A 86 0.88 7.39 5.20
N GLU A 87 1.07 8.06 6.33
CA GLU A 87 2.39 8.28 6.91
C GLU A 87 2.62 7.27 8.01
N VAL A 88 3.81 6.69 8.02
CA VAL A 88 4.22 5.68 8.99
C VAL A 88 5.71 5.81 9.25
N SER A 89 6.20 5.50 10.45
CA SER A 89 7.64 5.49 10.69
C SER A 89 8.27 4.15 10.31
N GLU A 90 9.55 4.17 9.96
CA GLU A 90 10.32 2.95 9.72
C GLU A 90 10.26 2.00 10.94
N GLN A 91 10.42 2.54 12.16
CA GLN A 91 10.37 1.77 13.40
C GLN A 91 9.03 1.06 13.61
N GLN A 92 7.91 1.70 13.21
CA GLN A 92 6.59 1.09 13.28
C GLN A 92 6.44 -0.08 12.30
N LEU A 93 6.99 0.03 11.09
CA LEU A 93 6.91 -1.05 10.09
C LEU A 93 7.83 -2.24 10.41
N LEU A 94 8.88 -2.03 11.20
CA LEU A 94 9.74 -3.10 11.71
C LEU A 94 9.03 -3.96 12.79
N ASP A 95 8.03 -3.41 13.47
CA ASP A 95 7.18 -4.18 14.37
C ASP A 95 6.17 -5.00 13.55
N ILE A 96 6.30 -6.33 13.59
CA ILE A 96 5.46 -7.22 12.78
C ILE A 96 3.97 -7.13 13.13
N THR A 97 3.64 -6.85 14.39
CA THR A 97 2.25 -6.71 14.85
C THR A 97 1.64 -5.45 14.26
N TYR A 98 2.38 -4.34 14.34
CA TYR A 98 1.95 -3.08 13.77
C TYR A 98 1.87 -3.16 12.24
N ARG A 99 2.86 -3.75 11.57
CA ARG A 99 2.86 -3.94 10.11
C ARG A 99 1.61 -4.70 9.66
N ASN A 100 1.29 -5.80 10.34
CA ASN A 100 0.11 -6.60 10.03
C ASN A 100 -1.20 -5.81 10.23
N SER A 101 -1.33 -5.03 11.31
CA SER A 101 -2.52 -4.21 11.53
C SER A 101 -2.61 -3.08 10.50
N PHE A 102 -1.48 -2.44 10.18
CA PHE A 102 -1.41 -1.38 9.16
C PHE A 102 -1.87 -1.89 7.80
N ILE A 103 -1.37 -3.04 7.34
CA ILE A 103 -1.77 -3.66 6.07
C ILE A 103 -3.26 -4.01 6.10
N ARG A 104 -3.74 -4.60 7.20
CA ARG A 104 -5.17 -4.89 7.37
C ARG A 104 -6.04 -3.64 7.30
N ASP A 105 -5.60 -2.52 7.86
CA ASP A 105 -6.33 -1.25 7.77
C ASP A 105 -6.40 -0.73 6.33
N LEU A 106 -5.32 -0.91 5.55
CA LEU A 106 -5.31 -0.58 4.12
C LEU A 106 -6.27 -1.47 3.32
N GLU A 107 -6.33 -2.76 3.64
CA GLU A 107 -7.27 -3.72 3.01
C GLU A 107 -8.72 -3.32 3.31
N LEU A 108 -9.06 -3.10 4.58
CA LEU A 108 -10.41 -2.73 5.01
C LEU A 108 -10.86 -1.38 4.43
N SER A 109 -9.90 -0.49 4.16
CA SER A 109 -10.13 0.79 3.48
C SER A 109 -10.26 0.66 1.96
N GLY A 110 -10.05 -0.54 1.40
CA GLY A 110 -10.06 -0.80 -0.04
C GLY A 110 -8.91 -0.13 -0.80
N LEU A 111 -7.79 0.17 -0.12
CA LEU A 111 -6.62 0.84 -0.69
C LEU A 111 -5.59 -0.14 -1.26
N ILE A 112 -5.58 -1.37 -0.74
CA ILE A 112 -4.81 -2.48 -1.29
C ILE A 112 -5.73 -3.70 -1.47
N PRO A 113 -5.44 -4.59 -2.41
CA PRO A 113 -6.20 -5.82 -2.56
C PRO A 113 -6.06 -6.71 -1.32
N PRO A 114 -7.12 -7.46 -0.96
CA PRO A 114 -7.02 -8.46 0.08
C PRO A 114 -6.01 -9.55 -0.33
N PRO A 115 -5.49 -10.35 0.62
CA PRO A 115 -4.66 -11.49 0.27
C PRO A 115 -5.38 -12.39 -0.73
N ALA A 116 -4.63 -12.90 -1.70
CA ALA A 116 -5.13 -13.94 -2.58
C ALA A 116 -5.55 -15.12 -1.70
N LEU A 117 -6.85 -15.35 -1.62
CA LEU A 117 -7.41 -16.48 -0.93
C LEU A 117 -7.12 -17.71 -1.77
N ASP A 118 -6.13 -18.50 -1.36
CA ASP A 118 -5.96 -19.89 -1.82
C ASP A 118 -6.99 -20.76 -1.09
N VAL A 119 -8.26 -20.43 -1.28
CA VAL A 119 -9.36 -21.20 -0.71
C VAL A 119 -9.61 -22.35 -1.66
N HIS A 120 -9.33 -23.56 -1.19
CA HIS A 120 -9.63 -24.76 -1.96
C HIS A 120 -11.14 -24.76 -2.30
N PRO A 121 -11.57 -25.20 -3.50
CA PRO A 121 -12.98 -25.16 -3.90
C PRO A 121 -13.97 -25.82 -2.92
N ASP A 122 -13.48 -26.76 -2.10
CA ASP A 122 -14.26 -27.42 -1.07
C ASP A 122 -14.44 -26.55 0.19
N GLU A 123 -13.44 -25.76 0.56
CA GLU A 123 -13.54 -24.78 1.64
C GLU A 123 -14.46 -23.62 1.25
N GLU A 124 -14.42 -23.19 -0.01
CA GLU A 124 -15.32 -22.17 -0.55
C GLU A 124 -16.78 -22.61 -0.43
N LYS A 125 -17.08 -23.87 -0.79
CA LYS A 125 -18.43 -24.45 -0.64
C LYS A 125 -18.89 -24.50 0.81
N GLU A 126 -18.01 -24.85 1.74
CA GLU A 126 -18.34 -24.92 3.16
C GLU A 126 -18.59 -23.52 3.75
N ILE A 127 -17.80 -22.52 3.33
CA ILE A 127 -18.01 -21.12 3.71
C ILE A 127 -19.33 -20.60 3.14
N LEU A 128 -19.61 -20.84 1.86
CA LEU A 128 -20.87 -20.44 1.21
C LEU A 128 -22.09 -21.13 1.85
N LYS A 129 -21.95 -22.39 2.26
CA LYS A 129 -22.99 -23.11 2.99
C LYS A 129 -23.26 -22.47 4.36
N ARG A 130 -22.23 -22.17 5.14
CA ARG A 130 -22.38 -21.49 6.43
C ARG A 130 -22.98 -20.09 6.29
N LEU A 131 -22.59 -19.34 5.26
CA LEU A 131 -23.15 -18.02 4.97
C LEU A 131 -24.65 -18.10 4.65
N ARG A 132 -25.09 -19.14 3.92
CA ARG A 132 -26.52 -19.43 3.70
C ARG A 132 -27.25 -19.82 4.99
N GLU A 133 -26.68 -20.73 5.79
CA GLU A 133 -27.25 -21.13 7.08
C GLU A 133 -27.43 -19.95 8.06
N MET A 134 -26.56 -18.94 7.95
CA MET A 134 -26.64 -17.70 8.73
C MET A 134 -27.56 -16.63 8.12
N GLY A 135 -28.12 -16.86 6.93
CA GLY A 135 -29.03 -15.94 6.25
C GLY A 135 -28.35 -14.74 5.57
N TYR A 136 -27.04 -14.81 5.31
CA TYR A 136 -26.31 -13.77 4.57
C TYR A 136 -26.41 -13.91 3.04
N LEU A 137 -26.84 -15.08 2.55
CA LEU A 137 -27.01 -15.39 1.15
C LEU A 137 -28.39 -16.01 0.94
N ASP A 138 -29.06 -15.63 -0.13
CA ASP A 138 -30.34 -16.20 -0.51
C ASP A 138 -30.19 -17.67 -0.97
N GLU A 139 -31.21 -18.48 -0.72
CA GLU A 139 -31.30 -19.84 -1.24
C GLU A 139 -31.74 -19.79 -2.70
N ASP A 140 -30.81 -19.91 -3.65
CA ASP A 140 -31.11 -20.21 -5.06
C ASP A 140 -31.74 -21.61 -5.23
#